data_AF-A0AAE6X210-F1
#
_entry.id   AF-A0AAE6X210-F1
#
_cell.length_a   1.000
_cell.length_b   1.000
_cell.length_c   1.000
_cell.angle_alpha   90.00
_cell.angle_beta   90.00
_cell.angle_gamma   90.00
#
_symmetry.space_group_name_H-M   'P 1'
#
loop_
_entity.id
_entity.type
_entity.pdbx_description
1 polymer ?
#
loop_
_entity_poly.entity_id
_entity_poly.type
_entity_poly.pdbx_seq_one_letter_code
_entity_poly.pdbx_strand_id
1 'polypeptide(L)' 'MKFEVQDNETIAECLERMKAAGYTPVKRFQKPIFRENDKGEIEVFKEQIIFTGKKIEQ' A
#
# COMPACT_ATOMS: atom_id res chain seq x y z
N MET A 1 9.13 7.94 -3.22
CA MET A 1 9.02 6.49 -3.46
C MET A 1 7.63 6.05 -3.00
N LYS A 2 6.96 5.11 -3.69
CA LYS A 2 5.67 4.57 -3.24
C LYS A 2 5.88 3.14 -2.74
N PHE A 3 5.23 2.81 -1.64
CA PHE A 3 5.30 1.50 -1.01
C PHE A 3 3.89 1.00 -0.82
N GLU A 4 3.58 -0.09 -1.49
CA GLU A 4 2.30 -0.75 -1.36
C GLU A 4 2.41 -1.84 -0.30
N VAL A 5 1.43 -1.86 0.60
CA VAL A 5 1.25 -2.95 1.57
C VAL A 5 0.81 -4.17 0.77
N GLN A 6 1.61 -5.23 0.81
CA GLN A 6 1.26 -6.48 0.12
C GLN A 6 0.23 -7.26 0.92
N ASP A 7 -0.57 -8.11 0.27
CA ASP A 7 -1.61 -8.92 0.96
C ASP A 7 -1.05 -9.83 2.06
N ASN A 8 0.22 -10.19 1.98
CA ASN A 8 0.90 -11.04 2.96
C ASN A 8 1.74 -10.23 3.97
N GLU A 9 1.66 -8.90 3.94
CA GLU A 9 2.45 -7.99 4.78
C GLU A 9 1.50 -7.12 5.61
N THR A 10 1.82 -6.88 6.87
CA THR A 10 1.08 -5.92 7.68
C THR A 10 1.49 -4.48 7.38
N ILE A 11 0.66 -3.51 7.76
CA ILE A 11 1.01 -2.08 7.65
C ILE A 11 2.33 -1.79 8.39
N ALA A 12 2.55 -2.43 9.55
CA ALA A 12 3.77 -2.25 10.33
C ALA A 12 5.01 -2.73 9.55
N GLU A 13 4.97 -3.93 8.99
CA GLU A 13 6.07 -4.49 8.18
C GLU A 13 6.36 -3.64 6.94
N CYS A 14 5.32 -3.12 6.28
CA CYS A 14 5.50 -2.18 5.16
C CYS A 14 6.25 -0.92 5.61
N LEU A 15 5.94 -0.36 6.77
CA LEU A 15 6.62 0.81 7.32
C LEU A 15 8.06 0.51 7.73
N GLU A 16 8.33 -0.68 8.27
CA GLU A 16 9.68 -1.14 8.57
C GLU A 16 10.53 -1.27 7.31
N ARG A 17 9.96 -1.84 6.23
CA ARG A 17 10.61 -1.92 4.91
C ARG A 17 10.90 -0.55 4.33
N MET A 18 9.97 0.42 4.48
CA MET A 18 10.20 1.81 4.11
C MET A 18 11.39 2.41 4.85
N LYS A 19 11.43 2.23 6.18
CA LYS A 19 12.48 2.75 7.04
C LYS A 19 13.84 2.12 6.73
N ALA A 20 13.88 0.80 6.52
CA ALA A 20 15.10 0.07 6.13
C ALA A 20 15.63 0.54 4.77
N ALA A 21 14.75 0.95 3.85
CA ALA A 21 15.12 1.57 2.58
C ALA A 21 15.52 3.06 2.71
N GLY A 22 15.50 3.64 3.92
CA GLY A 22 15.83 5.05 4.16
C GLY A 22 14.71 6.03 3.82
N TYR A 23 13.45 5.59 3.86
CA TYR A 23 12.27 6.41 3.59
C TYR A 23 11.37 6.52 4.82
N THR A 24 10.78 7.69 5.02
CA THR A 24 9.73 7.93 6.02
C THR A 24 8.38 8.13 5.35
N PRO A 25 7.28 7.54 5.85
CA PRO A 25 5.94 7.76 5.30
C PRO A 25 5.52 9.21 5.48
N VAL A 26 5.15 9.87 4.38
CA VAL A 26 4.63 11.25 4.40
C VAL A 26 3.16 11.35 4.01
N LYS A 27 2.63 10.35 3.29
CA LYS A 27 1.21 10.25 2.93
C LYS A 27 0.77 8.79 2.87
N ARG A 28 -0.48 8.51 3.28
CA ARG A 28 -1.17 7.23 3.10
C ARG A 28 -2.30 7.43 2.09
N PHE A 29 -2.37 6.55 1.11
CA PHE A 29 -3.47 6.44 0.15
C PHE A 29 -4.15 5.10 0.33
N GLN A 30 -5.48 5.09 0.32
CA GLN A 30 -6.29 3.88 0.33
C GLN A 30 -7.22 3.95 -0.86
N LYS A 31 -7.23 2.89 -1.65
CA LYS A 31 -8.09 2.78 -2.83
C LYS A 31 -8.80 1.43 -2.82
N PRO A 32 -10.12 1.39 -3.00
CA PRO A 32 -10.80 0.15 -3.25
C PRO A 32 -10.35 -0.40 -4.61
N ILE A 33 -9.96 -1.67 -4.62
CA ILE A 33 -9.70 -2.46 -5.81
C ILE A 33 -10.97 -3.21 -6.11
N PHE A 34 -11.52 -2.92 -7.27
CA PHE A 34 -12.68 -3.62 -7.79
C PHE A 34 -12.21 -4.77 -8.67
N ARG A 35 -12.96 -5.87 -8.64
CA ARG A 35 -12.73 -7.02 -9.51
C ARG A 35 -14.05 -7.44 -10.12
N GLU A 36 -14.01 -7.86 -11.38
CA GLU A 36 -15.14 -8.49 -12.04
C GLU A 36 -15.26 -9.94 -11.57
N ASN A 37 -16.45 -10.32 -11.12
CA ASN A 37 -16.72 -11.68 -10.67
C ASN A 37 -17.19 -12.58 -11.82
N ASP A 38 -17.38 -13.87 -11.53
CA ASP A 38 -17.79 -14.87 -12.53
C ASP A 38 -19.16 -14.58 -13.16
N LYS A 39 -19.95 -13.69 -12.55
CA LYS A 39 -21.26 -13.22 -13.05
C LYS A 39 -21.17 -11.94 -13.89
N GLY A 40 -19.97 -11.38 -14.07
CA GLY A 40 -19.76 -10.11 -14.78
C GLY A 40 -20.13 -8.87 -13.96
N GLU A 41 -20.30 -9.00 -12.65
CA GLU A 41 -20.59 -7.88 -11.75
C GLU A 41 -19.28 -7.32 -11.16
N ILE A 42 -19.20 -5.99 -11.02
CA ILE A 42 -18.07 -5.32 -10.38
C ILE A 42 -18.26 -5.37 -8.86
N GLU A 43 -17.43 -6.14 -8.17
CA GLU A 43 -17.42 -6.21 -6.71
C GLU A 43 -16.15 -5.58 -6.11
N VAL A 44 -16.24 -5.13 -4.85
CA VAL A 44 -15.08 -4.63 -4.11
C VAL A 44 -14.27 -5.83 -3.63
N PHE A 45 -13.11 -6.05 -4.23
CA PHE A 45 -12.27 -7.21 -3.94
C PHE A 45 -11.43 -7.00 -2.68
N LYS A 46 -10.74 -5.85 -2.59
CA LYS A 46 -9.92 -5.48 -1.42
C LYS A 46 -9.57 -4.00 -1.44
N GLU A 47 -9.04 -3.51 -0.34
CA GLU A 47 -8.48 -2.16 -0.26
C GLU A 47 -6.97 -2.20 -0.45
N GLN A 48 -6.48 -1.51 -1.48
CA GLN A 48 -5.05 -1.32 -1.68
C GLN A 48 -4.58 -0.12 -0.86
N ILE A 49 -3.58 -0.35 -0.01
CA ILE A 49 -2.98 0.67 0.84
C ILE A 49 -1.60 1.01 0.29
N ILE A 50 -1.39 2.27 -0.06
CA ILE A 50 -0.14 2.78 -0.62
C ILE A 50 0.39 3.91 0.25
N PHE A 51 1.59 3.75 0.77
CA PHE A 51 2.34 4.79 1.45
C PHE A 51 3.27 5.50 0.48
N THR A 52 3.30 6.83 0.55
CA THR A 52 4.33 7.63 -0.13
C THR A 52 5.45 7.90 0.85
N GLY A 53 6.64 7.38 0.55
CA GLY A 53 7.86 7.62 1.29
C GLY A 53 8.64 8.82 0.76
N LYS A 54 9.05 9.71 1.67
CA LYS A 54 10.07 10.73 1.42
C LYS A 54 11.42 10.19 1.91
N LYS A 55 12.49 10.41 1.14
CA LYS A 55 13.84 10.01 1.55
C LYS A 55 14.20 10.76 2.82
N ILE A 56 14.73 10.05 3.80
CA ILE A 56 15.31 10.66 4.99
C ILE A 56 16.66 11.18 4.53
N GLU A 57 16.70 12.45 4.12
CA GLU A 57 17.95 13.17 3.94
C GLU A 57 18.52 13.39 5.35
N GLN A 58 19.72 12.86 5.57
CA GLN A 58 20.48 13.02 6.81
C GLN A 58 21.27 14.32 6.75
#